data_AF-A0A0W1QH78-F1
#
_entry.id   AF-A0A0W1QH78-F1
#
_cell.length_a   1.000
_cell.length_b   1.000
_cell.length_c   1.000
_cell.angle_alpha   90.00
_cell.angle_beta   90.00
_cell.angle_gamma   90.00
#
_symmetry.space_group_name_H-M   'P 1'
#
loop_
_entity.id
_entity.type
_entity.pdbx_description
1 polymer ?
#
loop_
_entity_poly.entity_id
_entity_poly.type
_entity_poly.pdbx_seq_one_letter_code
_entity_poly.pdbx_strand_id
1 'polypeptide(L)' 'MMEERETAEVRARILHEAEEREKAIAEKLPPGLERDEHWMLGERLSDAAWAIEEEFDLELSPSGLWPTADGSDG' A
#
# COMPACT_ATOMS: atom_id res chain seq x y z
N MET A 1 15.92 -10.56 -16.94
CA MET A 1 15.72 -9.67 -15.77
C MET A 1 14.55 -8.69 -15.93
N MET A 2 13.72 -8.76 -16.98
CA MET A 2 12.43 -8.01 -17.00
C MET A 2 11.32 -8.77 -16.25
N GLU A 3 11.30 -10.10 -16.34
CA GLU A 3 10.25 -10.95 -15.74
C GLU A 3 10.18 -10.84 -14.20
N GLU A 4 11.32 -10.67 -13.52
CA GLU A 4 11.37 -10.54 -12.06
C GLU A 4 10.77 -9.21 -11.59
N ARG A 5 11.08 -8.11 -12.30
CA ARG A 5 10.53 -6.78 -12.00
C ARG A 5 9.02 -6.74 -12.25
N GLU A 6 8.56 -7.25 -13.39
CA GLU A 6 7.12 -7.32 -13.69
C GLU A 6 6.38 -8.20 -12.66
N THR A 7 6.99 -9.30 -12.23
CA THR A 7 6.45 -10.14 -11.17
C THR A 7 6.39 -9.39 -9.83
N ALA A 8 7.42 -8.63 -9.48
CA ALA A 8 7.45 -7.79 -8.28
C ALA A 8 6.34 -6.72 -8.31
N GLU A 9 6.14 -6.07 -9.45
CA GLU A 9 5.07 -5.08 -9.64
C GLU A 9 3.69 -5.68 -9.41
N VAL A 10 3.42 -6.86 -9.99
CA VAL A 10 2.14 -7.56 -9.80
C VAL A 10 1.95 -7.95 -8.33
N ARG A 11 3.01 -8.42 -7.66
CA ARG A 11 2.95 -8.80 -6.23
C ARG A 11 2.67 -7.60 -5.33
N ALA A 12 3.38 -6.50 -5.52
CA ALA A 12 3.16 -5.26 -4.76
C ALA A 12 1.72 -4.75 -4.95
N ARG A 13 1.21 -4.75 -6.20
CA ARG A 13 -0.18 -4.36 -6.47
C ARG A 13 -1.20 -5.26 -5.76
N ILE A 14 -1.01 -6.58 -5.78
CA ILE A 14 -1.91 -7.51 -5.08
C ILE A 14 -1.93 -7.24 -3.57
N LEU A 15 -0.79 -6.91 -2.98
CA LEU A 15 -0.70 -6.58 -1.55
C LEU A 15 -1.42 -5.27 -1.23
N HIS A 16 -1.27 -4.23 -2.03
CA HIS A 16 -2.03 -2.99 -1.87
C HIS A 16 -3.54 -3.21 -2.05
N GLU A 17 -3.96 -3.99 -3.05
CA GLU A 17 -5.38 -4.32 -3.21
C GLU A 17 -5.95 -5.06 -2.01
N ALA A 18 -5.13 -5.89 -1.33
CA ALA A 18 -5.52 -6.58 -0.11
C ALA A 18 -5.56 -5.61 1.09
N GLU A 19 -4.55 -4.75 1.26
CA GLU A 19 -4.51 -3.69 2.27
C GLU A 19 -5.78 -2.83 2.21
N GLU A 20 -6.12 -2.31 1.03
CA GLU A 20 -7.29 -1.46 0.82
C GLU A 20 -8.59 -2.17 1.22
N ARG A 21 -8.69 -3.48 0.95
CA ARG A 21 -9.86 -4.29 1.37
C ARG A 21 -9.93 -4.41 2.89
N GLU A 22 -8.82 -4.70 3.56
CA GLU A 22 -8.78 -4.83 5.02
C GLU A 22 -9.10 -3.50 5.71
N LYS A 23 -8.53 -2.39 5.23
CA LYS A 23 -8.84 -1.04 5.73
C LYS A 23 -10.30 -0.68 5.49
N ALA A 24 -10.86 -0.98 4.32
CA ALA A 24 -12.28 -0.76 4.03
C ALA A 24 -13.23 -1.62 4.88
N ILE A 25 -12.79 -2.79 5.36
CA ILE A 25 -13.54 -3.59 6.34
C ILE A 25 -13.46 -2.91 7.71
N ALA A 26 -12.26 -2.55 8.17
CA ALA A 26 -12.04 -1.88 9.44
C ALA A 26 -12.88 -0.59 9.58
N GLU A 27 -13.00 0.20 8.51
CA GLU A 27 -13.82 1.42 8.47
C GLU A 27 -15.31 1.19 8.70
N LYS A 28 -15.82 0.01 8.34
CA LYS A 28 -17.25 -0.35 8.49
C LYS A 28 -17.56 -0.98 9.83
N LEU A 29 -16.54 -1.42 10.57
CA LEU A 29 -16.70 -2.05 11.87
C LEU A 29 -16.80 -1.00 13.00
N PRO A 30 -17.58 -1.27 14.05
CA PRO A 30 -17.54 -0.45 15.25
C PRO A 30 -16.14 -0.50 15.88
N PRO A 31 -15.72 0.53 16.61
CA PRO A 31 -14.47 0.50 17.37
C PRO A 31 -14.41 -0.72 18.30
N GLY A 32 -13.30 -1.47 18.23
CA GLY A 32 -13.10 -2.69 19.00
C GLY A 32 -12.04 -3.60 18.39
N LEU A 33 -11.80 -4.73 19.05
CA LEU A 33 -10.73 -5.67 18.70
C LEU A 33 -10.76 -6.10 17.22
N GLU A 34 -11.94 -6.40 16.69
CA GLU A 34 -12.10 -6.85 15.31
C GLU A 34 -11.71 -5.76 14.29
N ARG A 35 -12.08 -4.50 14.55
CA ARG A 35 -11.64 -3.36 13.73
C ARG A 35 -10.12 -3.22 13.79
N ASP A 36 -9.54 -3.32 14.99
CA ASP A 36 -8.09 -3.17 15.18
C ASP A 36 -7.31 -4.30 14.49
N GLU A 37 -7.85 -5.53 14.49
CA GLU A 37 -7.27 -6.68 13.78
C GLU A 37 -7.20 -6.44 12.27
N HIS A 38 -8.29 -5.98 11.66
CA HIS A 38 -8.32 -5.61 10.24
C HIS A 38 -7.38 -4.44 9.93
N TRP A 39 -7.32 -3.42 10.80
CA TRP A 39 -6.39 -2.31 10.63
C TRP A 39 -4.93 -2.76 10.67
N MET A 40 -4.55 -3.54 11.68
CA MET A 40 -3.20 -4.08 11.81
C MET A 40 -2.83 -5.02 10.65
N LEU A 41 -3.79 -5.79 10.13
CA LEU A 41 -3.55 -6.62 8.95
C LEU A 41 -3.28 -5.76 7.71
N GLY A 42 -4.06 -4.70 7.50
CA GLY A 42 -3.83 -3.72 6.44
C GLY A 42 -2.42 -3.11 6.50
N GLU A 43 -1.99 -2.66 7.68
CA GLU A 43 -0.65 -2.09 7.87
C GLU A 43 0.46 -3.10 7.53
N ARG A 44 0.32 -4.37 7.95
CA ARG A 44 1.31 -5.42 7.60
C ARG A 44 1.37 -5.72 6.11
N LEU A 45 0.23 -5.64 5.41
CA LEU A 45 0.18 -5.81 3.96
C LEU A 45 0.86 -4.64 3.25
N SER A 46 0.66 -3.41 3.76
CA SER A 46 1.35 -2.21 3.29
C SER A 46 2.87 -2.32 3.45
N ASP A 47 3.35 -2.70 4.64
CA ASP A 47 4.77 -2.92 4.92
C ASP A 47 5.39 -3.95 3.95
N ALA A 48 4.66 -5.04 3.68
CA ALA A 48 5.12 -6.08 2.77
C ALA A 48 5.14 -5.61 1.30
N ALA A 49 4.18 -4.79 0.89
CA ALA A 49 4.17 -4.18 -0.44
C ALA A 49 5.37 -3.24 -0.60
N TRP A 50 5.58 -2.35 0.37
CA TRP A 50 6.67 -1.39 0.38
C TRP A 50 8.05 -2.07 0.35
N ALA A 51 8.23 -3.18 1.09
CA ALA A 51 9.48 -3.95 1.03
C ALA A 51 9.79 -4.49 -0.38
N ILE A 52 8.77 -4.90 -1.15
CA ILE A 52 8.94 -5.33 -2.54
C ILE A 52 9.26 -4.13 -3.43
N GLU A 53 8.58 -3.00 -3.23
CA GLU A 53 8.83 -1.77 -3.97
C GLU A 53 10.27 -1.28 -3.77
N GLU A 54 10.76 -1.29 -2.52
CA GLU A 54 12.12 -0.89 -2.18
C GLU A 54 13.18 -1.84 -2.77
N GLU A 55 12.94 -3.17 -2.73
CA GLU A 55 13.86 -4.16 -3.29
C GLU A 55 14.04 -4.00 -4.81
N PHE A 56 12.98 -3.60 -5.53
CA PHE A 56 12.95 -3.53 -6.99
C PHE A 56 12.94 -2.10 -7.56
N ASP A 57 13.08 -1.08 -6.71
CA ASP A 57 13.00 0.35 -7.07
C ASP A 57 11.72 0.66 -7.89
N LEU A 58 10.57 0.25 -7.35
CA LEU A 58 9.25 0.44 -7.97
C LEU A 58 8.56 1.67 -7.39
N GLU A 59 8.01 2.51 -8.27
CA GLU A 59 7.17 3.65 -7.90
C GLU A 59 5.69 3.33 -8.15
N LEU A 60 5.10 2.44 -7.34
CA LEU A 60 3.70 2.02 -7.51
C LEU A 60 2.72 2.78 -6.61
N SER A 61 3.12 3.09 -5.37
CA SER A 61 2.37 4.02 -4.53
C SER A 61 3.00 5.41 -4.55
N PRO A 62 2.24 6.49 -4.82
CA PRO A 62 2.74 7.83 -4.55
C PRO A 62 2.95 7.92 -3.05
N SER A 63 4.20 7.98 -2.59
CA SER A 63 4.50 8.23 -1.19
C SER A 63 3.73 9.49 -0.77
N GLY A 64 2.69 9.34 0.06
CA GLY A 64 1.90 10.47 0.56
C GLY A 64 2.71 11.45 1.43
N LEU A 65 4.03 11.25 1.49
CA LEU A 65 5.02 12.03 2.23
C LEU A 65 5.66 13.15 1.40
N TRP A 66 5.52 13.15 0.06
CA TRP A 66 5.89 14.31 -0.74
C TRP A 66 4.63 15.04 -1.20
N PRO A 67 4.40 16.29 -0.77
CA PRO A 67 3.48 17.15 -1.49
C PRO A 67 4.00 17.21 -2.93
N THR A 68 3.17 16.81 -3.90
CA THR A 68 3.42 17.15 -5.29
C THR A 68 3.62 18.65 -5.32
N ALA A 69 4.84 19.07 -5.63
CA ALA A 69 5.17 20.46 -5.84
C ALA A 69 4.55 20.91 -7.18
N ASP A 70 3.22 20.87 -7.27
CA ASP A 70 2.44 21.62 -8.25
C ASP A 70 1.68 22.73 -7.51
N GLY A 71 2.45 23.46 -6.71
CA GLY A 71 2.28 24.89 -6.56
C GLY A 71 3.12 25.57 -7.64
N SER A 72 2.51 25.86 -8.79
CA SER A 72 2.94 26.97 -9.63
C SER A 72 1.69 27.80 -9.94
N ASP A 73 1.48 28.81 -9.09
CA ASP A 73 0.82 30.04 -9.49
C ASP A 73 1.50 30.58 -10.76
N GLY A 74 0.67 30.89 -11.76
CA GLY A 74 1.04 31.58 -12.99
C GLY A 74 -0.21 32.05 -13.72
#